data_AF-A0AAE9LSV7-F1
#
_entry.id   AF-A0AAE9LSV7-F1
#
_cell.length_a   1.000
_cell.length_b   1.000
_cell.length_c   1.000
_cell.angle_alpha   90.00
_cell.angle_beta   90.00
_cell.angle_gamma   90.00
#
_symmetry.space_group_name_H-M   'P 1'
#
loop_
_entity.id
_entity.type
_entity.pdbx_description
1 polymer ?
#
loop_
_entity_poly.entity_id
_entity_poly.type
_entity_poly.pdbx_seq_one_letter_code
_entity_poly.pdbx_strand_id
1 'polypeptide(L)'
;MLTMLVEVIMSVFIANFKASEHPILNIVIRGFLIAIVIFVLGIFSDIKNSKEIFFIFGLSVSLIGGFCISLFLFLIDKLFSYFDKK
;
A
#
# COMPACT_ATOMS: atom_id res chain seq x y z
N MET A 1 10.94 24.82 -13.99
CA MET A 1 10.12 24.41 -12.83
C MET A 1 8.79 23.78 -13.26
N LEU A 2 8.03 24.42 -14.16
CA LEU A 2 6.76 23.88 -14.68
C LEU A 2 6.93 22.54 -15.46
N THR A 3 7.97 22.42 -16.28
CA THR A 3 8.26 21.19 -17.05
C THR A 3 8.52 19.97 -16.16
N MET A 4 9.32 20.14 -15.10
CA MET A 4 9.54 19.08 -14.10
C MET A 4 8.23 18.67 -13.40
N LEU A 5 7.36 19.63 -13.08
CA LEU A 5 6.07 19.34 -12.46
C LEU A 5 5.15 18.53 -13.39
N VAL A 6 5.11 18.87 -14.68
CA VAL A 6 4.33 18.13 -15.68
C VAL A 6 4.86 16.70 -15.85
N GLU A 7 6.18 16.52 -15.85
CA GLU A 7 6.82 15.22 -15.99
C GLU A 7 6.55 14.30 -14.77
N VAL A 8 6.55 14.86 -13.56
CA VAL A 8 6.16 14.15 -12.33
C VAL A 8 4.69 13.74 -12.37
N ILE A 9 3.78 14.62 -12.82
CA ILE A 9 2.36 14.29 -12.92
C ILE A 9 2.14 13.18 -13.97
N MET A 10 2.72 13.33 -15.15
CA MET A 10 2.63 12.34 -16.24
C MET A 10 3.17 10.96 -15.83
N SER A 11 4.31 10.91 -15.14
CA SER A 11 4.89 9.65 -14.66
C SER A 11 4.00 8.96 -13.61
N VAL A 12 3.39 9.72 -12.70
CA VAL A 12 2.39 9.19 -11.75
C VAL A 12 1.16 8.65 -12.48
N PHE A 13 0.68 9.33 -13.52
CA PHE A 13 -0.44 8.84 -14.33
C PHE A 13 -0.10 7.56 -15.09
N ILE A 14 1.06 7.49 -15.76
CA ILE A 14 1.50 6.30 -16.51
C ILE A 14 1.66 5.10 -15.57
N ALA A 15 2.23 5.31 -14.38
CA ALA A 15 2.35 4.27 -13.36
C ALA A 15 0.98 3.74 -12.90
N ASN A 16 0.01 4.64 -12.68
CA ASN A 16 -1.35 4.24 -12.31
C ASN A 16 -2.12 3.55 -13.45
N PHE A 17 -1.96 4.02 -14.69
CA PHE A 17 -2.63 3.42 -15.86
C PHE A 17 -2.15 1.98 -16.08
N LYS A 18 -0.84 1.75 -16.02
CA LYS A 18 -0.24 0.41 -16.15
C LYS A 18 -0.59 -0.50 -14.96
N ALA A 19 -0.79 0.07 -13.77
CA ALA A 19 -1.26 -0.68 -12.61
C ALA A 19 -2.72 -1.17 -12.78
N SER A 20 -3.55 -0.43 -13.51
CA SER A 20 -4.91 -0.84 -13.86
C SER A 20 -4.94 -2.03 -14.84
N GLU A 21 -3.93 -2.17 -15.70
CA GLU A 21 -3.81 -3.31 -16.63
C GLU A 21 -3.47 -4.61 -15.90
N HIS A 22 -2.77 -4.52 -14.76
CA HIS A 22 -2.34 -5.67 -13.96
C HIS A 22 -2.89 -5.58 -12.53
N PRO A 23 -4.19 -5.86 -12.31
CA PRO A 23 -4.84 -5.69 -11.01
C PRO A 23 -4.17 -6.51 -9.90
N ILE A 24 -3.65 -7.69 -10.21
CA ILE A 24 -2.96 -8.56 -9.25
C ILE A 24 -1.64 -7.91 -8.79
N LEU A 25 -0.82 -7.39 -9.72
CA LEU A 25 0.44 -6.73 -9.39
C LEU A 25 0.21 -5.46 -8.56
N ASN A 26 -0.84 -4.71 -8.88
CA ASN A 26 -1.22 -3.52 -8.11
C ASN A 26 -1.53 -3.86 -6.65
N ILE A 27 -2.34 -4.91 -6.40
CA ILE A 27 -2.67 -5.35 -5.03
C ILE A 27 -1.41 -5.77 -4.27
N VAL A 28 -0.49 -6.50 -4.91
CA VAL A 28 0.73 -6.99 -4.28
C VAL A 28 1.68 -5.84 -3.92
N ILE A 29 1.95 -4.93 -4.86
CA ILE A 29 2.84 -3.78 -4.62
C ILE A 29 2.25 -2.85 -3.57
N ARG A 30 0.94 -2.59 -3.63
CA ARG A 30 0.23 -1.77 -2.64
C ARG A 30 0.28 -2.40 -1.24
N GLY A 31 0.03 -3.71 -1.15
CA GLY A 31 0.11 -4.45 0.12
C GLY A 31 1.51 -4.44 0.72
N PHE A 32 2.54 -4.59 -0.12
CA PHE A 32 3.93 -4.50 0.30
C PHE A 32 4.32 -3.12 0.81
N LEU A 33 3.89 -2.05 0.12
CA LEU A 33 4.11 -0.66 0.58
C LEU A 33 3.45 -0.40 1.93
N ILE A 34 2.20 -0.84 2.12
CA ILE A 34 1.48 -0.70 3.39
C ILE A 34 2.21 -1.49 4.50
N ALA A 35 2.68 -2.70 4.21
CA ALA A 35 3.43 -3.51 5.17
C ALA A 35 4.71 -2.81 5.64
N ILE A 36 5.48 -2.20 4.72
CA ILE A 36 6.67 -1.41 5.08
C ILE A 36 6.30 -0.25 6.01
N VAL A 37 5.25 0.50 5.68
CA VAL A 37 4.81 1.65 6.49
C VAL A 37 4.42 1.21 7.90
N ILE A 38 3.60 0.15 8.03
CA ILE A 38 3.18 -0.41 9.32
C ILE A 38 4.39 -0.90 10.12
N PHE A 39 5.34 -1.55 9.45
CA PHE A 39 6.55 -2.05 10.09
C PHE A 39 7.42 -0.93 10.67
N VAL A 40 7.65 0.12 9.87
CA VAL A 40 8.42 1.29 10.30
C VAL A 40 7.72 1.98 11.48
N LEU A 41 6.40 2.15 11.42
CA LEU A 41 5.61 2.71 12.53
C LEU A 41 5.69 1.85 13.80
N GLY A 42 5.67 0.52 13.66
CA GLY A 42 5.84 -0.44 14.75
C GLY A 42 7.19 -0.26 15.44
N ILE A 43 8.29 -0.20 14.68
CA ILE A 43 9.63 0.04 15.21
C ILE A 43 9.71 1.38 15.95
N PHE A 44 9.17 2.47 15.36
CA PHE A 44 9.15 3.78 16.01
C PHE A 44 8.39 3.76 17.33
N SER A 45 7.26 3.04 17.38
CA SER A 45 6.47 2.87 18.60
C SER A 45 7.22 2.10 19.68
N ASP A 46 7.95 1.04 19.31
CA ASP A 46 8.72 0.22 20.25
C ASP A 46 9.91 0.98 20.86
N ILE A 47 10.63 1.76 20.04
CA ILE A 47 11.71 2.65 20.51
C ILE A 47 11.16 3.65 21.54
N LYS A 48 10.02 4.28 21.26
CA LYS A 48 9.41 5.29 22.16
C LYS A 48 8.97 4.69 23.50
N ASN A 49 8.49 3.45 23.49
CA ASN A 49 7.94 2.79 24.68
C ASN A 49 8.96 1.91 25.42
N SER A 50 10.23 1.89 24.99
CA SER A 50 11.30 1.06 25.56
C SER A 50 10.90 -0.43 25.70
N LYS A 51 10.08 -0.92 24.77
CA LYS A 51 9.63 -2.31 24.74
C LYS A 51 10.67 -3.18 24.03
N GLU A 52 10.77 -4.45 24.41
CA GLU A 52 11.60 -5.41 23.70
C GLU A 52 11.12 -5.54 22.25
N ILE A 53 12.04 -5.30 21.31
CA ILE A 53 11.74 -5.32 19.88
C ILE A 53 11.68 -6.79 19.43
N PHE A 54 10.48 -7.35 19.37
CA PHE A 54 10.25 -8.64 18.71
C PHE A 54 10.19 -8.43 17.19
N PHE A 55 11.35 -8.20 16.58
CA PHE A 55 11.51 -7.88 15.16
C PHE A 55 10.77 -8.84 14.23
N ILE A 56 10.89 -10.15 14.50
CA ILE A 56 10.24 -11.21 13.69
C ILE A 56 8.71 -11.11 13.79
N PHE A 57 8.18 -10.90 14.99
CA PHE A 57 6.74 -10.77 15.20
C PHE A 57 6.19 -9.52 14.52
N GLY A 58 6.86 -8.39 14.66
CA GLY A 58 6.49 -7.14 13.99
C GLY A 58 6.49 -7.27 12.46
N LEU A 59 7.45 -8.00 11.90
CA LEU A 59 7.55 -8.25 10.47
C LEU A 59 6.45 -9.19 9.94
N SER A 60 6.09 -10.23 10.70
CA SER A 60 4.96 -11.11 10.35
C SER A 60 3.63 -10.36 10.39
N VAL A 61 3.39 -9.57 11.44
CA VAL A 61 2.15 -8.79 11.60
C VAL A 61 2.04 -7.71 10.52
N SER A 62 3.12 -7.02 10.19
CA SER A 62 3.10 -5.97 9.16
C SER A 62 2.84 -6.54 7.76
N LEU A 63 3.42 -7.70 7.42
CA LEU A 63 3.16 -8.39 6.15
C LEU A 63 1.71 -8.84 6.04
N ILE A 64 1.21 -9.58 7.03
CA ILE A 64 -0.17 -10.09 7.03
C ILE A 64 -1.16 -8.90 7.02
N GLY A 65 -0.92 -7.90 7.87
CA GLY A 65 -1.75 -6.70 7.93
C GLY A 65 -1.77 -5.91 6.63
N GLY A 66 -0.61 -5.67 6.02
CA GLY A 66 -0.49 -4.95 4.75
C GLY A 66 -1.21 -5.65 3.61
N PHE A 67 -1.08 -6.97 3.50
CA PHE A 67 -1.81 -7.75 2.50
C PHE A 67 -3.32 -7.79 2.76
N CYS A 68 -3.75 -7.97 4.02
CA CYS A 68 -5.17 -7.92 4.39
C CYS A 68 -5.82 -6.58 4.03
N ILE A 69 -5.16 -5.46 4.35
CA ILE A 69 -5.66 -4.12 4.02
C ILE A 69 -5.75 -3.93 2.50
N SER A 70 -4.72 -4.34 1.76
CA SER A 70 -4.71 -4.24 0.30
C SER A 70 -5.84 -5.04 -0.35
N LEU A 71 -6.09 -6.26 0.15
CA LEU A 71 -7.16 -7.12 -0.33
C LEU A 71 -8.56 -6.56 0.00
N PHE A 72 -8.71 -5.94 1.18
CA PHE A 72 -9.94 -5.25 1.57
C PHE A 72 -10.21 -4.02 0.69
N LEU A 73 -9.19 -3.21 0.39
CA LEU A 73 -9.32 -2.07 -0.54
C LEU A 73 -9.72 -2.53 -1.94
N PHE A 74 -9.15 -3.63 -2.41
CA PHE A 74 -9.53 -4.22 -3.70
C PHE A 74 -11.00 -4.68 -3.74
N LEU A 75 -11.49 -5.27 -2.65
CA LEU A 75 -12.91 -5.62 -2.52
C LEU A 75 -13.81 -4.39 -2.57
N ILE A 76 -13.42 -3.30 -1.89
CA ILE A 76 -14.14 -2.02 -1.93
C ILE A 76 -14.17 -1.48 -3.37
N ASP A 77 -13.04 -1.42 -4.05
CA ASP A 77 -12.93 -0.92 -5.42
C ASP A 77 -13.86 -1.72 -6.37
N LYS A 78 -13.89 -3.05 -6.22
CA LYS A 78 -14.77 -3.91 -7.02
C LYS A 78 -16.25 -3.70 -6.69
N LEU A 79 -16.57 -3.48 -5.43
CA LEU A 79 -17.94 -3.26 -4.96
C LEU A 79 -18.47 -1.91 -5.47
N PHE A 80 -17.68 -0.84 -5.39
CA PHE A 80 -18.01 0.46 -5.99
C PHE A 80 -18.19 0.37 -7.52
N SER A 81 -17.27 -0.31 -8.22
CA SER A 81 -17.40 -0.52 -9.67
C SER A 81 -18.66 -1.29 -10.06
N TYR A 82 -19.17 -2.16 -9.19
CA TYR A 82 -20.44 -2.86 -9.40
C TYR A 82 -21.65 -1.94 -9.22
N PHE A 83 -21.63 -1.04 -8.23
CA PHE A 83 -22.69 -0.06 -8.02
C PHE A 83 -22.73 1.02 -9.11
N ASP A 84 -21.57 1.45 -9.62
CA ASP A 84 -21.48 2.49 -10.65
C ASP A 84 -21.98 2.02 -12.03
N LYS A 85 -22.09 0.71 -12.24
CA LYS A 85 -22.63 0.10 -13.46
C LYS A 85 -24.15 -0.07 -13.45
N LYS A 86 -24.84 0.26 -12.36
CA LYS A 86 -26.28 0.04 -12.18
C LYS A 86 -27.05 1.35 -12.20
#